data_AF-A0A1Q9CWV7-F1
#
_entry.id   AF-A0A1Q9CWV7-F1
#
_cell.length_a   1.000
_cell.length_b   1.000
_cell.length_c   1.000
_cell.angle_alpha   90.00
_cell.angle_beta   90.00
_cell.angle_gamma   90.00
#
_symmetry.space_group_name_H-M   'P 1'
#
loop_
_entity.id
_entity.type
_entity.pdbx_description
1 polymer ?
#
loop_
_entity_poly.entity_id
_entity_poly.type
_entity_poly.pdbx_seq_one_letter_code
_entity_poly.pdbx_strand_id
1 'polypeptide(L)'
;MAGITVKEFKAAMSDPSLLAVFDALEINAGDAWALFTQLDRDGDCEVSVEEFLEGCMLLKGPARSIDVVSIKRDLFSLQEKLERVLTDFTDVKVFVAQAYNMGRAT
;
A
#
# COMPACT_ATOMS: atom_id res chain seq x y z
N MET A 1 -24.90 -5.46 -19.59
CA MET A 1 -24.05 -4.72 -18.66
C MET A 1 -22.64 -4.85 -19.20
N ALA A 2 -21.93 -3.73 -19.34
CA ALA A 2 -20.59 -3.70 -19.93
C ALA A 2 -19.60 -3.65 -18.77
N GLY A 3 -18.92 -4.76 -18.52
CA GLY A 3 -17.93 -4.91 -17.47
C GLY A 3 -16.95 -6.01 -17.87
N ILE A 4 -15.82 -6.09 -17.19
CA ILE A 4 -14.83 -7.15 -17.39
C ILE A 4 -14.80 -8.01 -16.13
N THR A 5 -15.15 -9.29 -16.27
CA THR A 5 -15.08 -10.24 -15.16
C THR A 5 -13.62 -10.64 -14.87
N VAL A 6 -13.34 -11.10 -13.64
CA VAL A 6 -12.03 -11.69 -13.27
C VAL A 6 -11.61 -12.77 -14.27
N LYS A 7 -12.55 -13.55 -14.78
CA LYS A 7 -12.28 -14.64 -15.73
C LYS A 7 -11.82 -14.08 -17.08
N GLU A 8 -12.50 -13.08 -17.60
CA GLU A 8 -12.13 -12.41 -18.85
C GLU A 8 -10.81 -11.66 -18.71
N PHE A 9 -10.59 -10.99 -17.57
CA PHE A 9 -9.33 -10.33 -17.27
C PHE A 9 -8.16 -11.32 -17.24
N LYS A 10 -8.30 -12.45 -16.54
CA LYS A 10 -7.27 -13.51 -16.51
C LYS A 10 -6.99 -14.09 -17.90
N ALA A 11 -8.02 -14.26 -18.72
CA ALA A 11 -7.84 -14.70 -20.10
C ALA A 11 -7.07 -13.65 -20.92
N ALA A 12 -7.40 -12.37 -20.75
CA ALA A 12 -6.75 -11.26 -21.44
C ALA A 12 -5.29 -11.07 -21.00
N MET A 13 -4.95 -11.39 -19.74
CA MET A 13 -3.56 -11.39 -19.25
C MET A 13 -2.65 -12.43 -19.94
N SER A 14 -3.21 -13.33 -20.75
CA SER A 14 -2.44 -14.24 -21.60
C SER A 14 -2.21 -13.68 -23.02
N ASP A 15 -2.80 -12.53 -23.37
CA ASP A 15 -2.59 -11.85 -24.65
C ASP A 15 -1.29 -11.03 -24.63
N PRO A 16 -0.28 -11.37 -25.45
CA PRO A 16 0.97 -10.62 -25.54
C PRO A 16 0.78 -9.14 -25.89
N SER A 17 -0.28 -8.80 -26.61
CA SER A 17 -0.57 -7.42 -27.03
C SER A 17 -0.99 -6.57 -25.84
N LEU A 18 -1.79 -7.13 -24.94
CA LEU A 18 -2.21 -6.46 -23.70
C LEU A 18 -1.03 -6.32 -22.73
N LEU A 19 -0.19 -7.35 -22.62
CA LEU A 19 1.03 -7.30 -21.81
C LEU A 19 1.98 -6.20 -22.30
N ALA A 20 2.13 -6.02 -23.62
CA ALA A 20 2.94 -4.93 -24.17
C ALA A 20 2.39 -3.53 -23.83
N VAL A 21 1.06 -3.38 -23.74
CA VAL A 21 0.45 -2.12 -23.28
C VAL A 21 0.73 -1.88 -21.80
N PHE A 22 0.61 -2.90 -20.95
CA PHE A 22 0.95 -2.78 -19.53
C PHE A 22 2.43 -2.45 -19.31
N ASP A 23 3.33 -3.10 -20.05
CA ASP A 23 4.77 -2.78 -20.02
C ASP A 23 5.04 -1.33 -20.46
N ALA A 24 4.36 -0.84 -21.50
CA ALA A 24 4.49 0.55 -21.95
C ALA A 24 3.93 1.56 -20.93
N LEU A 25 3.05 1.12 -20.03
CA LEU A 25 2.54 1.89 -18.90
C LEU A 25 3.34 1.67 -17.60
N GLU A 26 4.42 0.90 -17.66
CA GLU A 26 5.26 0.51 -16.51
C GLU A 26 4.48 -0.23 -15.41
N ILE A 27 3.47 -1.01 -15.80
CA ILE A 27 2.64 -1.83 -14.91
C ILE A 27 3.04 -3.30 -15.13
N ASN A 28 3.61 -3.97 -14.12
CA ASN A 28 3.92 -5.40 -14.26
C ASN A 28 2.65 -6.26 -14.07
N ALA A 29 2.71 -7.55 -14.44
CA ALA A 29 1.55 -8.44 -14.34
C ALA A 29 0.98 -8.61 -12.91
N GLY A 30 1.83 -8.52 -11.88
CA GLY A 30 1.39 -8.50 -10.48
C GLY A 30 0.66 -7.21 -10.11
N ASP A 31 1.14 -6.08 -10.63
CA ASP A 31 0.54 -4.76 -10.45
C ASP A 31 -0.79 -4.65 -11.21
N ALA A 32 -0.93 -5.33 -12.35
CA ALA A 32 -2.18 -5.41 -13.12
C ALA A 32 -3.28 -6.18 -12.37
N TRP A 33 -2.92 -7.25 -11.66
CA TRP A 33 -3.87 -7.95 -10.77
C TRP A 33 -4.27 -7.08 -9.58
N ALA A 34 -3.30 -6.42 -8.93
CA ALA A 34 -3.57 -5.49 -7.85
C ALA A 34 -4.46 -4.32 -8.32
N LEU A 35 -4.27 -3.84 -9.55
CA LEU A 35 -5.11 -2.82 -10.17
C LEU A 35 -6.55 -3.33 -10.34
N PHE A 36 -6.75 -4.54 -10.85
CA PHE A 36 -8.09 -5.11 -10.99
C PHE A 36 -8.81 -5.19 -9.63
N THR A 37 -8.13 -5.70 -8.60
CA THR A 37 -8.72 -5.79 -7.23
C THR A 37 -8.97 -4.43 -6.59
N GLN A 38 -8.26 -3.38 -7.03
CA GLN A 38 -8.51 -2.00 -6.57
C GLN A 38 -9.69 -1.33 -7.29
N LEU A 39 -10.01 -1.78 -8.50
CA LEU A 39 -11.11 -1.26 -9.31
C LEU A 39 -12.45 -1.90 -8.91
N ASP A 40 -12.47 -3.21 -8.67
CA ASP A 40 -13.63 -3.95 -8.14
C ASP A 40 -13.89 -3.51 -6.68
N ARG A 41 -14.80 -2.56 -6.48
CA ARG A 41 -15.03 -1.91 -5.18
C ARG A 41 -16.07 -2.64 -4.35
N ASP A 42 -17.06 -3.24 -5.00
CA ASP A 42 -18.12 -3.97 -4.33
C ASP A 42 -17.77 -5.46 -4.09
N GLY A 43 -16.68 -5.94 -4.71
CA GLY A 43 -16.13 -7.27 -4.52
C GLY A 43 -16.88 -8.34 -5.31
N ASP A 44 -17.63 -7.96 -6.35
CA ASP A 44 -18.45 -8.87 -7.13
C ASP A 44 -17.65 -9.69 -8.18
N CYS A 45 -16.33 -9.49 -8.25
CA CYS A 45 -15.41 -10.09 -9.21
C CYS A 45 -15.65 -9.66 -10.67
N GLU A 46 -16.27 -8.51 -10.86
CA GLU A 46 -16.42 -7.79 -12.11
C GLU A 46 -15.89 -6.36 -11.93
N VAL A 47 -15.39 -5.76 -13.00
CA VAL A 47 -15.13 -4.32 -13.02
C VAL A 47 -16.08 -3.71 -14.03
N SER A 48 -17.08 -3.00 -13.51
CA SER A 48 -18.03 -2.23 -14.32
C SER A 48 -17.36 -1.02 -14.98
N VAL A 49 -18.01 -0.48 -16.02
CA VAL A 49 -17.55 0.77 -16.67
C VAL A 49 -17.49 1.92 -15.65
N GLU A 50 -18.45 1.99 -14.75
CA GLU A 50 -18.52 2.99 -13.69
C GLU A 50 -17.29 2.91 -12.76
N GLU A 51 -16.97 1.72 -12.27
CA GLU A 51 -15.78 1.49 -11.42
C GLU A 51 -14.47 1.78 -12.15
N PHE A 52 -14.38 1.39 -13.43
CA PHE A 52 -13.22 1.73 -14.25
C PHE A 52 -13.04 3.24 -14.41
N LEU A 53 -14.13 3.98 -14.65
CA LEU A 53 -14.11 5.44 -14.78
C LEU A 53 -13.74 6.11 -13.47
N GLU A 54 -14.32 5.69 -12.34
CA GLU A 54 -13.95 6.17 -11.01
C GLU A 54 -12.47 5.92 -10.69
N GLY A 55 -11.98 4.72 -11.02
CA GLY A 55 -10.58 4.36 -10.91
C GLY A 55 -9.67 5.26 -11.75
N CYS A 56 -10.03 5.52 -13.01
CA CYS A 56 -9.29 6.43 -13.88
C CYS A 56 -9.26 7.86 -13.33
N MET A 57 -10.36 8.35 -12.75
CA MET A 57 -10.42 9.67 -12.10
C MET A 57 -9.50 9.73 -10.87
N LEU A 58 -9.41 8.66 -10.07
CA LEU A 58 -8.47 8.56 -8.96
C LEU A 58 -7.01 8.51 -9.42
N LEU A 59 -6.73 7.75 -10.49
CA LEU A 59 -5.37 7.53 -11.00
C LEU A 59 -4.78 8.75 -11.70
N LYS A 60 -5.60 9.62 -12.31
CA LYS A 60 -5.16 10.83 -13.01
C LYS A 60 -5.23 12.13 -12.17
N GLY A 61 -5.70 12.08 -10.93
CA GLY A 61 -6.00 13.28 -10.15
C GLY A 61 -4.80 13.89 -9.39
N PRO A 62 -4.67 15.24 -9.31
CA PRO A 62 -3.70 15.91 -8.44
C PRO A 62 -3.94 15.65 -6.94
N ALA A 63 -5.15 15.19 -6.58
CA ALA A 63 -5.49 14.72 -5.23
C ALA A 63 -4.54 13.58 -4.78
N ARG A 64 -4.16 12.66 -5.67
CA ARG A 64 -3.26 11.54 -5.31
C ARG A 64 -1.88 12.01 -4.91
N SER A 65 -1.35 13.05 -5.56
CA SER A 65 -0.03 13.59 -5.22
C SER A 65 -0.02 14.25 -3.85
N ILE A 66 -1.07 15.01 -3.50
CA ILE A 66 -1.16 15.64 -2.18
C ILE A 66 -1.47 14.61 -1.09
N ASP A 67 -2.30 13.61 -1.37
CA ASP A 67 -2.62 12.53 -0.44
C ASP A 67 -1.39 11.65 -0.18
N VAL A 68 -0.62 11.30 -1.22
CA VAL A 68 0.65 10.55 -1.08
C VAL A 68 1.69 11.37 -0.33
N VAL A 69 1.76 12.68 -0.56
CA VAL A 69 2.65 13.57 0.21
C VAL A 69 2.21 13.65 1.67
N SER A 70 0.90 13.66 1.95
CA SER A 70 0.35 13.64 3.32
C SER A 70 0.67 12.32 4.01
N ILE A 71 0.46 11.18 3.35
CA ILE A 71 0.79 9.85 3.87
C ILE A 71 2.29 9.75 4.15
N LYS A 72 3.16 10.25 3.26
CA LYS A 72 4.62 10.29 3.51
C LYS A 72 4.95 11.10 4.76
N ARG A 73 4.32 12.27 4.94
CA ARG A 73 4.53 13.11 6.13
C ARG A 73 4.08 12.39 7.40
N ASP A 74 2.92 11.75 7.36
CA ASP A 74 2.39 11.00 8.50
C ASP A 74 3.30 9.82 8.85
N LEU A 75 3.85 9.13 7.84
CA LEU A 75 4.81 8.05 8.02
C LEU A 75 6.10 8.53 8.68
N PHE A 76 6.67 9.66 8.24
CA PHE A 76 7.86 10.25 8.88
C PHE A 76 7.59 10.63 10.34
N SER A 77 6.43 11.26 10.63
CA SER A 77 6.00 11.59 11.99
C SER A 77 5.86 10.33 12.86
N LEU A 78 5.36 9.24 12.28
CA LEU A 78 5.18 7.97 12.98
C LEU A 78 6.53 7.29 13.26
N GLN A 79 7.50 7.38 12.32
CA GLN A 79 8.87 6.90 12.52
C GLN A 79 9.56 7.64 13.67
N GLU A 80 9.51 8.98 13.71
CA GLU A 80 10.12 9.75 14.80
C GLU A 80 9.51 9.40 16.17
N LYS A 81 8.19 9.23 16.23
CA LYS A 81 7.51 8.82 17.47
C LYS A 81 7.94 7.43 17.90
N LEU A 82 8.09 6.50 16.96
CA LEU A 82 8.54 5.14 17.25
C LEU A 82 9.98 5.12 17.77
N GLU A 83 10.88 5.89 17.17
CA GLU A 83 12.27 6.01 17.62
C GLU A 83 12.36 6.57 19.05
N ARG A 84 11.55 7.59 19.39
CA ARG A 84 11.47 8.12 20.76
C ARG A 84 11.02 7.05 21.74
N VAL A 85 9.94 6.35 21.43
CA VAL A 85 9.41 5.27 22.29
C VAL A 85 10.47 4.18 22.50
N LEU A 86 11.16 3.75 21.45
CA LEU A 86 12.22 2.73 21.55
C LEU A 86 13.40 3.19 22.40
N THR A 87 13.77 4.47 22.31
CA THR A 87 14.82 5.08 23.12
C THR A 87 14.42 5.07 24.60
N ASP A 88 13.21 5.53 24.92
CA ASP A 88 12.70 5.55 26.29
C ASP A 88 12.66 4.14 26.91
N PHE A 89 12.22 3.13 26.14
CA PHE A 89 12.23 1.74 26.59
C PHE A 89 13.64 1.20 26.85
N THR A 90 14.62 1.65 26.08
CA THR A 90 16.02 1.24 26.26
C THR A 90 16.60 1.84 27.54
N ASP A 91 16.33 3.13 27.79
CA ASP A 91 16.77 3.82 29.01
C ASP A 91 16.18 3.18 30.28
N VAL A 92 14.89 2.83 30.26
CA VAL A 92 14.24 2.12 31.37
C VAL A 92 14.90 0.76 31.62
N LYS A 93 15.21 -0.02 30.56
CA LYS A 93 15.88 -1.32 30.72
C LYS A 93 17.28 -1.17 31.32
N VAL A 94 18.04 -0.16 30.90
CA VAL A 94 19.38 0.13 31.46
C VAL A 94 19.27 0.48 32.94
N PHE A 95 18.32 1.34 33.29
CA PHE A 95 18.09 1.75 34.68
C PHE A 95 17.73 0.55 35.59
N VAL A 96 16.80 -0.30 35.15
CA VAL A 96 16.40 -1.49 35.91
C VAL A 96 17.56 -2.47 36.08
N ALA A 97 18.37 -2.69 35.04
CA ALA A 97 19.54 -3.55 35.12
C ALA A 97 20.60 -3.01 36.10
N GLN A 98 20.83 -1.69 36.11
CA GLN A 98 21.74 -1.04 37.05
C GLN A 98 21.25 -1.16 38.50
N ALA A 99 19.97 -0.89 38.75
CA ALA A 99 19.37 -1.00 40.08
C ALA A 99 19.43 -2.44 40.63
N TYR A 100 19.19 -3.44 39.78
CA TYR A 100 19.30 -4.85 40.15
C TYR A 100 20.75 -5.23 40.54
N ASN A 101 21.74 -4.77 39.78
CA ASN A 101 23.16 -5.05 40.06
C ASN A 101 23.65 -4.37 41.35
N MET A 102 23.17 -3.16 41.66
CA MET A 102 23.50 -2.45 42.91
C MET A 102 22.96 -3.19 44.14
N GLY A 103 21.76 -3.78 44.07
CA GLY A 103 21.15 -4.51 45.18
C GLY A 103 21.78 -5.87 45.51
N ARG A 104 22.66 -6.42 44.64
CA ARG A 104 23.42 -7.67 44.91
C ARG A 104 24.84 -7.44 45.41
N ALA A 105 25.30 -6.19 45.43
CA ALA A 105 26.68 -5.81 45.82
C ALA A 105 26.81 -5.41 47.31
N THR A 106 25.72 -5.42 48.07
CA THR A 106 25.65 -5.11 49.52
C THR A 106 25.14 -6.31 50.30
#